data_AF-W5NNZ8-F1
#
_entry.id   AF-W5NNZ8-F1
#
_cell.length_a   1.000
_cell.length_b   1.000
_cell.length_c   1.000
_cell.angle_alpha   90.00
_cell.angle_beta   90.00
_cell.angle_gamma   90.00
#
_symmetry.space_group_name_H-M   'P 1'
#
loop_
_entity.id
_entity.type
_entity.pdbx_description
1 polymer ?
#
loop_
_entity_poly.entity_id
_entity_poly.type
_entity_poly.pdbx_seq_one_letter_code
_entity_poly.pdbx_strand_id
1 'polypeptide(L)'
;CLSLQHLFFLLLSGSAFCKQFRADINMAGVKGWVNFDSSQKTASVNLTGACNQVNLSLNEFPVMYGHFIYPCLQTNIGSSIYRFSVNQLSMSVSVPDLFENRSSLDDLSLLVEACNSRKACATVKQNKIVKTWQAKFYSSVAGDLYIRQNEAESAAQILSDLVSLHSGAAVTSVSMFIAQANFSGCAILLSQPDPSTLSLLGRLRVGSPLQPIKSRLEIANLTTVRFALINYG
;
A
#
# COMPACT_ATOMS: atom_id res chain seq x y z
N CYS A 1 -7.70 -27.62 52.28
CA CYS A 1 -7.75 -27.87 50.83
C CYS A 1 -8.30 -26.63 50.15
N LEU A 2 -7.45 -25.94 49.39
CA LEU A 2 -7.67 -24.60 48.86
C LEU A 2 -8.88 -24.53 47.91
N SER A 3 -9.71 -23.53 48.16
CA SER A 3 -10.89 -23.19 47.39
C SER A 3 -10.57 -22.32 46.18
N LEU A 4 -11.30 -22.62 45.10
CA LEU A 4 -11.77 -21.75 44.03
C LEU A 4 -11.63 -20.24 44.31
N GLN A 5 -10.77 -19.53 43.55
CA GLN A 5 -11.06 -18.20 42.99
C GLN A 5 -9.87 -17.64 42.19
N HIS A 6 -10.20 -17.15 40.99
CA HIS A 6 -9.42 -16.21 40.16
C HIS A 6 -8.33 -16.80 39.26
N LEU A 7 -8.71 -17.71 38.37
CA LEU A 7 -8.06 -17.79 37.07
C LEU A 7 -8.69 -16.71 36.17
N PHE A 8 -8.13 -15.50 36.23
CA PHE A 8 -8.44 -14.42 35.31
C PHE A 8 -7.86 -14.80 33.93
N PHE A 9 -8.60 -15.63 33.19
CA PHE A 9 -8.39 -15.76 31.75
C PHE A 9 -8.70 -14.41 31.14
N LEU A 10 -7.66 -13.59 30.97
CA LEU A 10 -7.64 -12.53 29.97
C LEU A 10 -7.85 -13.22 28.62
N LEU A 11 -9.12 -13.35 28.24
CA LEU A 11 -9.54 -13.45 26.86
C LEU A 11 -9.16 -12.12 26.19
N LEU A 12 -7.86 -11.91 25.98
CA LEU A 12 -7.34 -11.12 24.86
C LEU A 12 -7.59 -11.94 23.60
N SER A 13 -8.87 -12.18 23.32
CA SER A 13 -9.32 -12.51 21.98
C SER A 13 -9.10 -11.23 21.18
N GLY A 14 -7.85 -10.99 20.78
CA GLY A 14 -7.56 -10.05 19.72
C GLY A 14 -8.48 -10.44 18.58
N SER A 15 -9.44 -9.57 18.27
CA SER A 15 -10.29 -9.74 17.11
C SER A 15 -9.34 -9.87 15.94
N ALA A 16 -9.15 -11.11 15.45
CA ALA A 16 -8.56 -11.33 14.15
C ALA A 16 -9.50 -10.62 13.19
N PHE A 17 -9.20 -9.37 12.86
CA PHE A 17 -10.04 -8.55 12.01
C PHE A 17 -10.07 -9.25 10.66
N CYS A 18 -11.16 -9.95 10.38
CA CYS A 18 -11.44 -10.56 9.09
C CYS A 18 -11.47 -9.44 8.06
N LYS A 19 -10.46 -9.37 7.20
CA LYS A 19 -10.37 -8.38 6.13
C LYS A 19 -10.66 -9.05 4.80
N GLN A 20 -11.52 -8.42 4.03
CA GLN A 20 -11.78 -8.78 2.64
C GLN A 20 -11.23 -7.69 1.74
N PHE A 21 -10.45 -8.11 0.76
CA PHE A 21 -9.84 -7.24 -0.22
C PHE A 21 -10.31 -7.62 -1.61
N ARG A 22 -10.51 -6.64 -2.49
CA ARG A 22 -11.04 -6.89 -3.82
C ARG A 22 -10.33 -6.05 -4.86
N ALA A 23 -10.07 -6.67 -6.02
CA ALA A 23 -9.65 -5.99 -7.23
C ALA A 23 -10.77 -6.16 -8.28
N ASP A 24 -11.40 -5.06 -8.67
CA ASP A 24 -12.38 -5.04 -9.75
C ASP A 24 -11.69 -4.73 -11.08
N ILE A 25 -11.84 -5.63 -12.05
CA ILE A 25 -11.11 -5.61 -13.30
C ILE A 25 -12.07 -5.29 -14.45
N ASN A 26 -11.70 -4.33 -15.28
CA ASN A 26 -12.36 -4.00 -16.53
C ASN A 26 -11.32 -3.38 -17.49
N MET A 27 -10.43 -4.21 -18.02
CA MET A 27 -9.29 -3.77 -18.85
C MET A 27 -8.92 -4.84 -19.87
N ALA A 28 -8.49 -4.43 -21.07
CA ALA A 28 -7.95 -5.32 -22.11
C ALA A 28 -8.91 -6.49 -22.51
N GLY A 29 -10.23 -6.27 -22.36
CA GLY A 29 -11.26 -7.27 -22.61
C GLY A 29 -11.48 -8.27 -21.47
N VAL A 30 -10.75 -8.15 -20.36
CA VAL A 30 -10.97 -8.92 -19.13
C VAL A 30 -11.91 -8.13 -18.22
N LYS A 31 -12.95 -8.79 -17.70
CA LYS A 31 -13.94 -8.21 -16.79
C LYS A 31 -14.21 -9.11 -15.60
N GLY A 32 -14.49 -8.53 -14.44
CA GLY A 32 -14.91 -9.26 -13.24
C GLY A 32 -14.15 -8.81 -12.00
N TRP A 33 -13.86 -9.74 -11.09
CA TRP A 33 -13.20 -9.44 -9.83
C TRP A 33 -12.34 -10.59 -9.31
N VAL A 34 -11.41 -10.24 -8.44
CA VAL A 34 -10.71 -11.18 -7.56
C VAL A 34 -10.87 -10.68 -6.13
N ASN A 35 -11.36 -11.55 -5.25
CA ASN A 35 -11.62 -11.27 -3.84
C ASN A 35 -10.69 -12.12 -2.98
N PHE A 36 -10.00 -11.50 -2.05
CA PHE A 36 -9.13 -12.17 -1.08
C PHE A 36 -9.78 -12.12 0.29
N ASP A 37 -9.84 -13.26 0.96
CA ASP A 37 -10.34 -13.39 2.32
C ASP A 37 -9.18 -13.74 3.25
N SER A 38 -8.83 -12.83 4.16
CA SER A 38 -7.69 -13.02 5.06
C SER A 38 -7.93 -14.11 6.11
N SER A 39 -9.19 -14.42 6.42
CA SER A 39 -9.55 -15.37 7.47
C SER A 39 -9.56 -16.79 6.94
N GLN A 40 -10.15 -16.98 5.76
CA GLN A 40 -10.07 -18.26 5.04
C GLN A 40 -8.71 -18.46 4.36
N LYS A 41 -7.93 -17.39 4.24
CA LYS A 41 -6.68 -17.33 3.47
C LYS A 41 -6.88 -17.82 2.02
N THR A 42 -7.96 -17.36 1.39
CA THR A 42 -8.33 -17.76 0.02
C THR A 42 -8.40 -16.56 -0.92
N ALA A 43 -8.21 -16.84 -2.21
CA ALA A 43 -8.51 -15.93 -3.30
C ALA A 43 -9.61 -16.54 -4.17
N SER A 44 -10.76 -15.86 -4.27
CA SER A 44 -11.88 -16.21 -5.14
C SER A 44 -11.81 -15.36 -6.40
N VAL A 45 -11.87 -16.02 -7.55
CA VAL A 45 -11.77 -15.40 -8.87
C VAL A 45 -13.12 -15.53 -9.58
N ASN A 46 -13.60 -14.43 -10.16
CA ASN A 46 -14.72 -14.41 -11.08
C ASN A 46 -14.36 -13.49 -12.24
N LEU A 47 -13.81 -14.06 -13.31
CA LEU A 47 -13.35 -13.32 -14.48
C LEU A 47 -13.99 -13.84 -15.76
N THR A 48 -14.16 -12.94 -16.71
CA THR A 48 -14.60 -13.22 -18.08
C THR A 48 -13.64 -12.58 -19.07
N GLY A 49 -13.55 -13.11 -20.28
CA GLY A 49 -12.63 -12.61 -21.31
C GLY A 49 -11.16 -12.97 -21.12
N ALA A 50 -10.86 -13.88 -20.18
CA ALA A 50 -9.54 -14.45 -19.92
C ALA A 50 -9.49 -15.96 -20.29
N CYS A 51 -8.34 -16.60 -20.09
CA CYS A 51 -8.11 -18.03 -20.37
C CYS A 51 -8.70 -18.92 -19.28
N ASN A 52 -8.94 -20.21 -19.57
CA ASN A 52 -9.32 -21.15 -18.51
C ASN A 52 -8.29 -21.15 -17.38
N GLN A 53 -7.00 -21.19 -17.74
CA GLN A 53 -5.91 -20.99 -16.81
C GLN A 53 -5.38 -19.55 -16.90
N VAL A 54 -5.29 -18.86 -15.77
CA VAL A 54 -4.71 -17.51 -15.69
C VAL A 54 -3.66 -17.42 -14.58
N ASN A 55 -2.61 -16.67 -14.85
CA ASN A 55 -1.60 -16.32 -13.87
C ASN A 55 -1.92 -14.94 -13.29
N LEU A 56 -1.88 -14.84 -11.97
CA LEU A 56 -2.12 -13.62 -11.23
C LEU A 56 -0.89 -13.26 -10.41
N SER A 57 -0.61 -11.97 -10.29
CA SER A 57 0.40 -11.47 -9.36
C SER A 57 -0.06 -10.25 -8.59
N LEU A 58 0.33 -10.16 -7.32
CA LEU A 58 0.25 -8.91 -6.56
C LEU A 58 1.56 -8.14 -6.75
N ASN A 59 1.45 -6.84 -6.98
CA ASN A 59 2.56 -5.93 -7.23
C ASN A 59 2.50 -4.74 -6.26
N GLU A 60 3.67 -4.17 -5.97
CA GLU A 60 3.92 -3.25 -4.84
C GLU A 60 3.06 -1.97 -4.83
N PHE A 61 2.75 -1.41 -5.99
CA PHE A 61 2.13 -0.10 -6.13
C PHE A 61 0.72 -0.19 -6.75
N PRO A 62 -0.18 0.74 -6.39
CA PRO A 62 -1.53 0.73 -6.93
C PRO A 62 -1.52 1.14 -8.41
N VAL A 63 -2.56 0.74 -9.13
CA VAL A 63 -2.76 1.13 -10.52
C VAL A 63 -3.19 2.60 -10.59
N MET A 64 -2.37 3.45 -11.20
CA MET A 64 -2.71 4.85 -11.48
C MET A 64 -3.40 4.98 -12.83
N TYR A 65 -4.72 4.73 -12.86
CA TYR A 65 -5.53 4.85 -14.07
C TYR A 65 -5.45 6.25 -14.67
N GLY A 66 -5.34 6.33 -16.00
CA GLY A 66 -5.27 7.61 -16.73
C GLY A 66 -3.93 8.33 -16.64
N HIS A 67 -3.05 7.95 -15.71
CA HIS A 67 -1.71 8.54 -15.60
C HIS A 67 -0.73 7.93 -16.62
N PHE A 68 -0.88 6.65 -16.94
CA PHE A 68 -0.02 5.94 -17.89
C PHE A 68 -0.83 5.30 -19.01
N ILE A 69 -0.30 5.34 -20.24
CA ILE A 69 -0.87 4.63 -21.40
C ILE A 69 -0.88 3.11 -21.15
N TYR A 70 0.18 2.59 -20.52
CA TYR A 70 0.30 1.17 -20.17
C TYR A 70 0.40 1.01 -18.63
N PRO A 71 -0.74 1.07 -17.91
CA PRO A 71 -0.72 1.13 -16.45
C PRO A 71 -0.21 -0.16 -15.78
N CYS A 72 -0.27 -1.30 -16.46
CA CYS A 72 0.14 -2.61 -15.92
C CYS A 72 1.63 -2.94 -16.11
N LEU A 73 2.43 -2.03 -16.64
CA LEU A 73 3.87 -2.24 -16.76
C LEU A 73 4.54 -2.27 -15.38
N GLN A 74 5.53 -3.15 -15.22
CA GLN A 74 6.27 -3.30 -13.96
C GLN A 74 6.90 -1.98 -13.49
N THR A 75 7.29 -1.09 -14.39
CA THR A 75 7.79 0.26 -14.06
C THR A 75 6.74 1.14 -13.35
N ASN A 76 5.45 0.84 -13.51
CA ASN A 76 4.34 1.62 -12.98
C ASN A 76 3.74 0.99 -11.72
N ILE A 77 3.62 -0.35 -11.69
CA ILE A 77 3.04 -1.10 -10.56
C ILE A 77 4.06 -1.75 -9.63
N GLY A 78 5.35 -1.70 -9.97
CA GLY A 78 6.43 -2.31 -9.20
C GLY A 78 6.56 -3.82 -9.42
N SER A 79 7.53 -4.40 -8.71
CA SER A 79 7.83 -5.83 -8.79
C SER A 79 6.69 -6.68 -8.23
N SER A 80 6.60 -7.92 -8.73
CA SER A 80 5.67 -8.91 -8.21
C SER A 80 6.13 -9.38 -6.83
N ILE A 81 5.26 -9.27 -5.83
CA ILE A 81 5.52 -9.72 -4.46
C ILE A 81 4.83 -11.04 -4.12
N TYR A 82 3.82 -11.44 -4.89
CA TYR A 82 3.13 -12.72 -4.73
C TYR A 82 2.57 -13.18 -6.08
N ARG A 83 2.56 -14.49 -6.33
CA ARG A 83 2.05 -15.09 -7.56
C ARG A 83 1.22 -16.31 -7.25
N PHE A 84 0.14 -16.49 -8.01
CA PHE A 84 -0.70 -17.68 -7.96
C PHE A 84 -1.41 -17.87 -9.30
N SER A 85 -1.93 -19.07 -9.55
CA SER A 85 -2.64 -19.41 -10.78
C SER A 85 -3.97 -20.07 -10.47
N VAL A 86 -4.97 -19.85 -11.32
CA VAL A 86 -6.26 -20.55 -11.25
C VAL A 86 -6.56 -21.21 -12.59
N ASN A 87 -7.11 -22.44 -12.55
CA ASN A 87 -7.44 -23.25 -13.74
C ASN A 87 -8.88 -23.08 -14.22
N GLN A 88 -9.71 -22.38 -13.44
CA GLN A 88 -11.07 -22.01 -13.80
C GLN A 88 -11.33 -20.57 -13.35
N LEU A 89 -12.00 -19.80 -14.19
CA LEU A 89 -12.23 -18.38 -13.95
C LEU A 89 -13.31 -18.07 -12.90
N SER A 90 -13.97 -19.11 -12.38
CA SER A 90 -14.98 -19.05 -11.31
C SER A 90 -14.63 -20.07 -10.23
N MET A 91 -13.55 -19.83 -9.49
CA MET A 91 -13.00 -20.77 -8.51
C MET A 91 -12.35 -20.04 -7.33
N SER A 92 -12.24 -20.74 -6.20
CA SER A 92 -11.47 -20.32 -5.04
C SER A 92 -10.19 -21.15 -4.90
N VAL A 93 -9.09 -20.49 -4.55
CA VAL A 93 -7.75 -21.07 -4.39
C VAL A 93 -7.19 -20.65 -3.01
N SER A 94 -6.47 -21.56 -2.37
CA SER A 94 -5.78 -21.32 -1.10
C SER A 94 -4.51 -20.47 -1.33
N VAL A 95 -4.33 -19.42 -0.52
CA VAL A 95 -3.18 -18.49 -0.56
C VAL A 95 -2.64 -18.19 0.85
N PRO A 96 -2.28 -19.21 1.65
CA PRO A 96 -1.94 -19.03 3.06
C PRO A 96 -0.71 -18.14 3.28
N ASP A 97 0.34 -18.39 2.48
CA ASP A 97 1.63 -17.69 2.57
C ASP A 97 1.52 -16.18 2.34
N LEU A 98 0.49 -15.74 1.61
CA LEU A 98 0.21 -14.31 1.38
C LEU A 98 -0.13 -13.61 2.71
N PHE A 99 -1.02 -14.22 3.49
CA PHE A 99 -1.54 -13.65 4.72
C PHE A 99 -0.70 -13.95 5.96
N GLU A 100 0.29 -14.84 5.85
CA GLU A 100 1.33 -15.02 6.87
C GLU A 100 2.32 -13.86 6.90
N ASN A 101 2.60 -13.29 5.73
CA ASN A 101 3.57 -12.21 5.59
C ASN A 101 2.93 -10.81 5.54
N ARG A 102 1.62 -10.72 5.27
CA ARG A 102 0.92 -9.44 5.10
C ARG A 102 -0.46 -9.44 5.75
N SER A 103 -0.68 -8.45 6.61
CA SER A 103 -1.98 -8.18 7.23
C SER A 103 -2.91 -7.31 6.36
N SER A 104 -2.37 -6.65 5.33
CA SER A 104 -3.13 -5.83 4.38
C SER A 104 -2.65 -5.98 2.94
N LEU A 105 -3.62 -5.92 2.02
CA LEU A 105 -3.41 -5.88 0.58
C LEU A 105 -3.82 -4.54 -0.05
N ASP A 106 -4.23 -3.56 0.77
CA ASP A 106 -4.65 -2.24 0.28
C ASP A 106 -3.53 -1.58 -0.53
N ASP A 107 -3.94 -0.91 -1.62
CA ASP A 107 -3.05 -0.19 -2.53
C ASP A 107 -1.96 -1.04 -3.19
N LEU A 108 -2.05 -2.37 -3.13
CA LEU A 108 -1.34 -3.23 -4.07
C LEU A 108 -2.08 -3.20 -5.41
N SER A 109 -1.42 -3.62 -6.47
CA SER A 109 -2.11 -3.95 -7.72
C SER A 109 -2.15 -5.44 -7.93
N LEU A 110 -3.25 -5.92 -8.48
CA LEU A 110 -3.38 -7.26 -9.02
C LEU A 110 -3.16 -7.18 -10.52
N LEU A 111 -2.18 -7.91 -11.04
CA LEU A 111 -1.94 -8.13 -12.45
C LEU A 111 -2.54 -9.49 -12.84
N VAL A 112 -3.33 -9.49 -13.91
CA VAL A 112 -3.86 -10.68 -14.57
C VAL A 112 -3.20 -10.82 -15.92
N GLU A 113 -2.47 -11.93 -16.10
CA GLU A 113 -1.92 -12.34 -17.37
C GLU A 113 -2.95 -13.23 -18.08
N ALA A 114 -3.69 -12.61 -19.00
CA ALA A 114 -4.71 -13.27 -19.80
C ALA A 114 -4.11 -13.87 -21.10
N CYS A 115 -4.95 -14.55 -21.88
CA CYS A 115 -4.55 -15.13 -23.16
C CYS A 115 -3.91 -14.11 -24.10
N ASN A 116 -3.00 -14.59 -24.94
CA ASN A 116 -2.34 -13.81 -26.00
C ASN A 116 -1.52 -12.64 -25.42
N SER A 117 -0.87 -12.87 -24.28
CA SER A 117 -0.02 -11.89 -23.60
C SER A 117 -0.74 -10.60 -23.19
N ARG A 118 -2.08 -10.61 -23.15
CA ARG A 118 -2.88 -9.47 -22.69
C ARG A 118 -2.75 -9.34 -21.18
N LYS A 119 -2.54 -8.12 -20.72
CA LYS A 119 -2.42 -7.79 -19.30
C LYS A 119 -3.58 -6.88 -18.89
N ALA A 120 -4.26 -7.28 -17.82
CA ALA A 120 -5.22 -6.43 -17.13
C ALA A 120 -4.71 -6.25 -15.71
N CYS A 121 -4.91 -5.08 -15.11
CA CYS A 121 -4.54 -4.86 -13.73
C CYS A 121 -5.55 -3.97 -13.03
N ALA A 122 -5.66 -4.16 -11.72
CA ALA A 122 -6.51 -3.34 -10.86
C ALA A 122 -5.92 -3.16 -9.47
N THR A 123 -6.18 -2.01 -8.84
CA THR A 123 -5.81 -1.79 -7.44
C THR A 123 -6.66 -2.67 -6.54
N VAL A 124 -6.01 -3.36 -5.60
CA VAL A 124 -6.64 -4.13 -4.54
C VAL A 124 -6.97 -3.19 -3.39
N LYS A 125 -8.20 -3.29 -2.88
CA LYS A 125 -8.67 -2.48 -1.75
C LYS A 125 -9.73 -3.20 -0.93
N GLN A 126 -9.86 -2.82 0.33
CA GLN A 126 -11.04 -3.14 1.12
C GLN A 126 -12.27 -2.36 0.62
N ASN A 127 -13.48 -2.85 0.92
CA ASN A 127 -14.71 -2.09 0.72
C ASN A 127 -14.92 -1.09 1.86
N LYS A 128 -14.00 -0.12 1.97
CA LYS A 128 -14.00 0.94 2.98
C LYS A 128 -13.74 2.29 2.33
N ILE A 129 -14.14 3.35 3.02
CA ILE A 129 -13.75 4.71 2.66
C ILE A 129 -12.27 4.89 2.98
N VAL A 130 -11.50 5.40 2.02
CA VAL A 130 -10.07 5.67 2.16
C VAL A 130 -9.85 7.16 2.32
N LYS A 131 -9.25 7.59 3.43
CA LYS A 131 -8.73 8.95 3.61
C LYS A 131 -7.38 9.04 2.92
N THR A 132 -7.24 10.00 2.02
CA THR A 132 -5.98 10.26 1.31
C THR A 132 -5.52 11.69 1.60
N TRP A 133 -4.34 11.82 2.18
CA TRP A 133 -3.62 13.10 2.26
C TRP A 133 -2.54 13.11 1.19
N GLN A 134 -2.46 14.19 0.42
CA GLN A 134 -1.45 14.39 -0.61
C GLN A 134 -0.57 15.58 -0.27
N ALA A 135 0.74 15.41 -0.44
CA ALA A 135 1.71 16.48 -0.45
C ALA A 135 2.46 16.48 -1.79
N LYS A 136 2.73 17.67 -2.31
CA LYS A 136 3.50 17.88 -3.54
C LYS A 136 4.75 18.68 -3.24
N PHE A 137 5.89 18.20 -3.71
CA PHE A 137 7.17 18.85 -3.51
C PHE A 137 7.72 19.37 -4.85
N TYR A 138 8.35 20.55 -4.80
CA TYR A 138 8.80 21.28 -5.99
C TYR A 138 10.23 21.85 -5.86
N SER A 139 11.01 21.38 -4.89
CA SER A 139 12.35 21.90 -4.59
C SER A 139 13.42 20.85 -4.91
N SER A 140 14.55 20.84 -4.19
CA SER A 140 15.66 19.88 -4.37
C SER A 140 15.20 18.43 -4.43
N VAL A 141 14.15 18.09 -3.68
CA VAL A 141 13.37 16.86 -3.85
C VAL A 141 11.98 17.27 -4.33
N ALA A 142 11.55 16.69 -5.44
CA ALA A 142 10.26 16.96 -6.07
C ALA A 142 9.48 15.67 -6.30
N GLY A 143 8.15 15.76 -6.44
CA GLY A 143 7.27 14.62 -6.67
C GLY A 143 6.07 14.60 -5.72
N ASP A 144 5.30 13.51 -5.79
CA ASP A 144 4.12 13.33 -4.97
C ASP A 144 4.39 12.40 -3.78
N LEU A 145 3.69 12.68 -2.68
CA LEU A 145 3.58 11.82 -1.52
C LEU A 145 2.12 11.68 -1.14
N TYR A 146 1.69 10.44 -0.92
CA TYR A 146 0.34 10.08 -0.51
C TYR A 146 0.41 9.33 0.81
N ILE A 147 -0.38 9.76 1.78
CA ILE A 147 -0.68 9.00 2.99
C ILE A 147 -2.13 8.52 2.85
N ARG A 148 -2.35 7.21 2.97
CA ARG A 148 -3.64 6.58 2.73
C ARG A 148 -4.01 5.74 3.94
N GLN A 149 -5.21 5.94 4.46
CA GLN A 149 -5.70 5.25 5.65
C GLN A 149 -7.17 4.88 5.45
N ASN A 150 -7.51 3.63 5.66
CA ASN A 150 -8.91 3.20 5.68
C ASN A 150 -9.62 3.76 6.91
N GLU A 151 -10.85 4.20 6.74
CA GLU A 151 -11.65 4.69 7.86
C GLU A 151 -11.82 3.63 8.95
N ALA A 152 -11.73 4.09 10.21
CA ALA A 152 -11.70 3.27 11.41
C ALA A 152 -10.51 2.29 11.53
N GLU A 153 -9.46 2.44 10.72
CA GLU A 153 -8.18 1.75 10.91
C GLU A 153 -7.07 2.71 11.33
N SER A 154 -6.20 2.26 12.25
CA SER A 154 -4.97 2.99 12.60
C SER A 154 -3.89 2.79 11.54
N ALA A 155 -3.89 1.67 10.83
CA ALA A 155 -2.86 1.36 9.84
C ALA A 155 -2.99 2.25 8.61
N ALA A 156 -1.84 2.66 8.06
CA ALA A 156 -1.78 3.53 6.89
C ALA A 156 -0.67 3.09 5.93
N GLN A 157 -0.86 3.42 4.65
CA GLN A 157 0.13 3.24 3.59
C GLN A 157 0.69 4.61 3.21
N ILE A 158 2.00 4.68 3.04
CA ILE A 158 2.66 5.85 2.47
C ILE A 158 3.23 5.45 1.11
N LEU A 159 2.83 6.19 0.08
CA LEU A 159 3.25 5.97 -1.30
C LEU A 159 3.91 7.25 -1.81
N SER A 160 5.01 7.13 -2.52
CA SER A 160 5.66 8.31 -3.11
C SER A 160 6.43 7.99 -4.38
N ASP A 161 6.67 9.01 -5.19
CA ASP A 161 7.52 8.98 -6.39
C ASP A 161 8.43 10.21 -6.44
N LEU A 162 9.32 10.29 -5.47
CA LEU A 162 10.23 11.41 -5.31
C LEU A 162 11.43 11.33 -6.26
N VAL A 163 11.84 12.48 -6.76
CA VAL A 163 13.04 12.66 -7.60
C VAL A 163 13.92 13.77 -7.04
N SER A 164 15.23 13.60 -7.16
CA SER A 164 16.20 14.64 -6.85
C SER A 164 16.34 15.57 -8.05
N LEU A 165 16.00 16.85 -7.87
CA LEU A 165 16.26 17.92 -8.85
C LEU A 165 17.63 18.58 -8.64
N HIS A 166 18.35 18.17 -7.60
CA HIS A 166 19.61 18.78 -7.19
C HIS A 166 20.70 18.58 -8.25
N SER A 167 21.42 19.65 -8.60
CA SER A 167 22.53 19.64 -9.57
C SER A 167 23.87 19.17 -8.98
N GLY A 168 23.93 19.00 -7.65
CA GLY A 168 25.09 18.50 -6.91
C GLY A 168 24.99 17.00 -6.60
N ALA A 169 25.41 16.57 -5.40
CA ALA A 169 25.25 15.19 -4.97
C ALA A 169 23.77 14.80 -4.95
N ALA A 170 23.42 13.71 -5.63
CA ALA A 170 22.04 13.27 -5.73
C ALA A 170 21.51 12.81 -4.36
N VAL A 171 20.36 13.35 -3.95
CA VAL A 171 19.61 12.83 -2.81
C VAL A 171 19.02 11.49 -3.22
N THR A 172 19.39 10.41 -2.53
CA THR A 172 18.93 9.04 -2.84
C THR A 172 17.87 8.53 -1.86
N SER A 173 17.72 9.17 -0.71
CA SER A 173 16.73 8.83 0.30
C SER A 173 16.37 10.04 1.16
N VAL A 174 15.09 10.13 1.54
CA VAL A 174 14.60 11.08 2.54
C VAL A 174 14.02 10.33 3.74
N SER A 175 14.17 10.89 4.93
CA SER A 175 13.47 10.43 6.12
C SER A 175 12.15 11.17 6.26
N MET A 176 11.08 10.44 6.56
CA MET A 176 9.75 11.00 6.75
C MET A 176 9.37 10.98 8.22
N PHE A 177 8.94 12.14 8.72
CA PHE A 177 8.50 12.34 10.09
C PHE A 177 7.08 12.87 10.13
N ILE A 178 6.39 12.61 11.24
CA ILE A 178 5.16 13.30 11.61
C ILE A 178 5.35 14.06 12.91
N ALA A 179 4.70 15.22 13.01
CA ALA A 179 4.65 15.98 14.24
C ALA A 179 3.75 15.28 15.26
N GLN A 180 4.27 15.04 16.47
CA GLN A 180 3.51 14.54 17.60
C GLN A 180 2.91 15.66 18.45
N ALA A 181 3.56 16.83 18.47
CA ALA A 181 3.06 18.01 19.17
C ALA A 181 2.10 18.83 18.30
N ASN A 182 1.21 19.58 18.96
CA ASN A 182 0.32 20.52 18.28
C ASN A 182 1.08 21.80 17.91
N PHE A 183 1.63 21.82 16.71
CA PHE A 183 2.17 23.05 16.12
C PHE A 183 1.05 23.90 15.53
N SER A 184 1.20 25.23 15.59
CA SER A 184 0.26 26.15 14.94
C SER A 184 0.61 26.44 13.48
N GLY A 185 1.79 26.01 13.00
CA GLY A 185 2.17 26.12 11.58
C GLY A 185 3.56 25.54 11.27
N CYS A 186 3.86 25.37 9.97
CA CYS A 186 5.12 24.80 9.50
C CYS A 186 6.36 25.62 9.91
N ALA A 187 6.25 26.95 9.97
CA ALA A 187 7.37 27.81 10.36
C ALA A 187 7.84 27.52 11.80
N ILE A 188 6.89 27.28 12.72
CA ILE A 188 7.19 26.98 14.12
C ILE A 188 7.80 25.58 14.22
N LEU A 189 7.24 24.60 13.51
CA LEU A 189 7.80 23.24 13.42
C LEU A 189 9.26 23.28 12.94
N LEU A 190 9.56 24.05 11.90
CA LEU A 190 10.92 24.16 11.36
C LEU A 190 11.87 24.95 12.27
N SER A 191 11.36 25.83 13.12
CA SER A 191 12.16 26.61 14.08
C SER A 191 12.48 25.89 15.39
N GLN A 192 11.76 24.80 15.71
CA GLN A 192 11.94 24.03 16.94
C GLN A 192 12.44 22.61 16.61
N PRO A 193 13.76 22.40 16.56
CA PRO A 193 14.33 21.11 16.19
C PRO A 193 14.42 20.17 17.39
N ASP A 194 13.41 20.12 18.27
CA ASP A 194 13.39 19.11 19.32
C ASP A 194 12.98 17.77 18.68
N PRO A 195 13.90 16.79 18.56
CA PRO A 195 13.61 15.53 17.89
C PRO A 195 12.53 14.73 18.62
N SER A 196 12.29 15.00 19.91
CA SER A 196 11.23 14.34 20.69
C SER A 196 9.82 14.72 20.23
N THR A 197 9.69 15.83 19.49
CA THR A 197 8.40 16.30 18.94
C THR A 197 8.04 15.64 17.61
N LEU A 198 8.96 14.84 17.05
CA LEU A 198 8.83 14.19 15.76
C LEU A 198 8.87 12.66 15.91
N SER A 199 7.99 11.98 15.19
CA SER A 199 8.03 10.52 15.05
C SER A 199 8.55 10.16 13.68
N LEU A 200 9.63 9.36 13.60
CA LEU A 200 10.10 8.80 12.35
C LEU A 200 9.12 7.73 11.86
N LEU A 201 8.56 7.91 10.67
CA LEU A 201 7.72 6.91 10.00
C LEU A 201 8.54 5.95 9.12
N GLY A 202 9.68 6.41 8.60
CA GLY A 202 10.57 5.57 7.81
C GLY A 202 11.35 6.37 6.78
N ARG A 203 11.98 5.65 5.84
CA ARG A 203 12.80 6.23 4.78
C ARG A 203 12.16 5.96 3.42
N LEU A 204 12.03 7.00 2.62
CA LEU A 204 11.59 6.93 1.23
C LEU A 204 12.82 7.01 0.33
N ARG A 205 12.79 6.26 -0.77
CA ARG A 205 13.79 6.33 -1.84
C ARG A 205 13.47 7.52 -2.74
N VAL A 206 14.53 8.10 -3.28
CA VAL A 206 14.49 9.23 -4.21
C VAL A 206 15.21 8.80 -5.48
N GLY A 207 14.53 8.93 -6.61
CA GLY A 207 15.07 8.66 -7.94
C GLY A 207 15.74 9.89 -8.56
N SER A 208 16.01 9.78 -9.86
CA SER A 208 16.39 10.91 -10.70
C SER A 208 15.25 11.28 -11.66
N PRO A 209 15.27 12.47 -12.29
CA PRO A 209 14.26 12.83 -13.29
C PRO A 209 14.16 11.83 -14.46
N LEU A 210 15.28 11.18 -14.81
CA LEU A 210 15.34 10.18 -15.88
C LEU A 210 14.97 8.77 -15.39
N GLN A 211 15.15 8.50 -14.10
CA GLN A 211 14.88 7.22 -13.47
C GLN A 211 14.15 7.45 -12.13
N PRO A 212 12.84 7.79 -12.19
CA PRO A 212 12.05 7.97 -10.99
C PRO A 212 11.91 6.64 -10.23
N ILE A 213 11.91 6.71 -8.91
CA ILE A 213 11.80 5.53 -8.03
C ILE A 213 10.58 5.71 -7.14
N LYS A 214 9.74 4.66 -7.07
CA LYS A 214 8.59 4.62 -6.18
C LYS A 214 8.96 4.04 -4.83
N SER A 215 8.32 4.53 -3.77
CA SER A 215 8.51 4.02 -2.41
C SER A 215 7.18 3.72 -1.75
N ARG A 216 7.18 2.67 -0.92
CA ARG A 216 6.04 2.24 -0.11
C ARG A 216 6.49 2.04 1.32
N LEU A 217 5.76 2.59 2.29
CA LEU A 217 5.89 2.28 3.71
C LEU A 217 4.55 1.81 4.26
N GLU A 218 4.60 0.77 5.09
CA GLU A 218 3.45 0.27 5.84
C GLU A 218 3.57 0.80 7.28
N ILE A 219 2.60 1.59 7.72
CA ILE A 219 2.56 2.18 9.07
C ILE A 219 1.49 1.45 9.86
N ALA A 220 1.87 0.75 10.93
CA ALA A 220 0.93 -0.02 11.74
C ALA A 220 -0.08 0.86 12.52
N ASN A 221 0.38 2.01 13.00
CA ASN A 221 -0.44 2.93 13.76
C ASN A 221 -0.07 4.37 13.40
N LEU A 222 -0.93 5.01 12.62
CA LEU A 222 -0.86 6.41 12.26
C LEU A 222 -1.95 7.18 13.03
N THR A 223 -1.50 8.02 13.95
CA THR A 223 -2.37 8.97 14.67
C THR A 223 -2.74 10.14 13.76
N THR A 224 -3.72 10.96 14.17
CA THR A 224 -4.12 12.15 13.40
C THR A 224 -2.93 13.06 13.14
N VAL A 225 -2.56 13.20 11.86
CA VAL A 225 -1.42 14.01 11.44
C VAL A 225 -1.89 15.39 10.98
N ARG A 226 -1.38 16.46 11.61
CA ARG A 226 -1.52 17.83 11.08
C ARG A 226 -0.33 18.25 10.23
N PHE A 227 0.87 17.81 10.59
CA PHE A 227 2.11 18.17 9.89
C PHE A 227 2.98 16.93 9.67
N ALA A 228 3.54 16.82 8.47
CA ALA A 228 4.56 15.87 8.11
C ALA A 228 5.80 16.62 7.62
N LEU A 229 6.98 16.08 7.90
CA LEU A 229 8.27 16.65 7.52
C LEU A 229 9.04 15.60 6.74
N ILE A 230 9.57 15.98 5.57
CA ILE A 230 10.62 15.22 4.90
C ILE A 230 11.96 15.90 5.16
N ASN A 231 12.96 15.11 5.53
CA ASN A 231 14.33 15.58 5.73
C ASN A 231 15.29 14.77 4.87
N TYR A 232 16.25 15.45 4.24
CA TYR A 232 17.22 14.85 3.32
C TYR A 232 18.66 15.28 3.63
N GLY A 233 19.10 15.08 4.87
CA GLY A 233 20.44 15.47 5.31
C GLY A 233 20.46 16.91 5.78
#